data_AF-K1PBJ8-F1
#
_entry.id   AF-K1PBJ8-F1
#
_cell.length_a   1.000
_cell.length_b   1.000
_cell.length_c   1.000
_cell.angle_alpha   90.00
_cell.angle_beta   90.00
_cell.angle_gamma   90.00
#
_symmetry.space_group_name_H-M   'P 1'
#
loop_
_entity.id
_entity.type
_entity.pdbx_description
1 polymer ?
#
loop_
_entity_poly.entity_id
_entity_poly.type
_entity_poly.pdbx_seq_one_letter_code
_entity_poly.pdbx_strand_id
1 'polypeptide(L)'
;MMNTSASLNKKESYDSVDAGTTPAIIFLCILMAIGMIANGHVFGIFLFRYNRKSTYVTFVLALALIDLVVCVCDIPLEILDLMYPYDFYSEAGVTKNFDPG
;
A
#
# COMPACT_ATOMS: atom_id res chain seq x y z
N MET A 1 -35.64 -2.39 -10.03
CA MET A 1 -35.19 -1.04 -9.57
C MET A 1 -33.80 -1.22 -8.99
N MET A 2 -32.78 -0.73 -9.70
CA MET A 2 -31.38 -0.79 -9.25
C MET A 2 -31.16 0.22 -8.12
N ASN A 3 -30.55 -0.23 -7.03
CA ASN A 3 -30.26 0.53 -5.83
C ASN A 3 -29.11 1.52 -6.07
N THR A 4 -29.47 2.74 -6.49
CA THR A 4 -28.57 3.89 -6.70
C THR A 4 -27.64 4.13 -5.50
N SER A 5 -28.09 3.87 -4.27
CA SER A 5 -27.29 4.03 -3.03
C SER A 5 -26.07 3.09 -2.95
N ALA A 6 -26.18 1.85 -3.46
CA ALA A 6 -25.06 0.90 -3.48
C ALA A 6 -24.03 1.26 -4.56
N SER A 7 -24.49 1.91 -5.65
CA SER A 7 -23.64 2.35 -6.75
C SER A 7 -22.89 3.64 -6.42
N LEU A 8 -23.46 4.49 -5.57
CA LEU A 8 -22.83 5.73 -5.10
C LEU A 8 -21.76 5.44 -4.03
N ASN A 9 -22.03 4.53 -3.08
CA ASN A 9 -21.01 4.11 -2.11
C ASN A 9 -19.77 3.48 -2.78
N LYS A 10 -19.98 2.74 -3.87
CA LYS A 10 -18.88 2.18 -4.66
C LYS A 10 -18.08 3.24 -5.43
N LYS A 11 -18.68 4.38 -5.77
CA LYS A 11 -18.00 5.47 -6.50
C LYS A 11 -17.27 6.41 -5.57
N GLU A 12 -17.85 6.74 -4.42
CA GLU A 12 -17.23 7.58 -3.40
C GLU A 12 -15.98 6.92 -2.78
N SER A 13 -15.96 5.58 -2.69
CA SER A 13 -14.77 4.81 -2.27
C SER A 13 -13.67 4.75 -3.35
N TYR A 14 -13.93 5.18 -4.58
CA TYR A 14 -12.98 5.18 -5.71
C TYR A 14 -12.63 6.60 -6.21
N ASP A 15 -13.44 7.62 -5.89
CA ASP A 15 -13.30 9.01 -6.37
C ASP A 15 -12.33 9.87 -5.54
N SER A 16 -11.85 9.40 -4.38
CA SER A 16 -10.80 10.10 -3.62
C SER A 16 -9.37 9.73 -4.06
N VAL A 17 -9.24 9.00 -5.17
CA VAL A 17 -7.94 8.67 -5.76
C VAL A 17 -7.67 9.68 -6.87
N ASP A 18 -6.83 10.67 -6.57
CA ASP A 18 -6.34 11.60 -7.57
C ASP A 18 -5.76 10.83 -8.77
N ALA A 19 -6.02 11.32 -9.99
CA ALA A 19 -5.59 10.63 -11.22
C ALA A 19 -4.06 10.37 -11.29
N GLY A 20 -3.26 11.05 -10.45
CA GLY A 20 -1.83 10.83 -10.29
C GLY A 20 -1.45 9.68 -9.33
N THR A 21 -2.30 9.32 -8.38
CA THR A 21 -2.02 8.30 -7.35
C THR A 21 -2.58 6.92 -7.69
N THR A 22 -3.58 6.85 -8.59
CA THR A 22 -4.12 5.59 -9.15
C THR A 22 -3.07 4.59 -9.63
N PRO A 23 -2.02 4.97 -10.42
CA PRO A 23 -1.02 4.00 -10.86
C PRO A 23 -0.19 3.42 -9.71
N ALA A 24 0.08 4.22 -8.67
CA ALA A 24 0.84 3.78 -7.50
C ALA A 24 0.05 2.72 -6.71
N ILE A 25 -1.24 2.95 -6.47
CA ILE A 25 -2.10 1.98 -5.77
C ILE A 25 -2.17 0.65 -6.52
N ILE A 26 -2.34 0.69 -7.85
CA ILE A 26 -2.40 -0.53 -8.67
C ILE A 26 -1.08 -1.29 -8.58
N PHE A 27 0.05 -0.59 -8.66
CA PHE A 27 1.38 -1.19 -8.54
C PHE A 27 1.59 -1.81 -7.15
N LEU A 28 1.22 -1.11 -6.07
CA LEU A 28 1.29 -1.61 -4.71
C LEU A 28 0.43 -2.86 -4.50
N CYS A 29 -0.79 -2.90 -5.05
CA CYS A 29 -1.64 -4.09 -4.99
C CYS A 29 -0.99 -5.31 -5.66
N ILE A 30 -0.33 -5.11 -6.80
CA ILE A 30 0.36 -6.19 -7.53
C ILE A 30 1.57 -6.66 -6.72
N LEU A 31 2.37 -5.73 -6.20
CA LEU A 31 3.52 -6.04 -5.36
C LEU A 31 3.11 -6.79 -4.09
N MET A 32 1.99 -6.43 -3.48
CA MET A 32 1.43 -7.13 -2.32
C MET A 32 1.14 -8.59 -2.64
N ALA A 33 0.43 -8.85 -3.74
CA ALA A 33 0.04 -10.20 -4.12
C ALA A 33 1.27 -11.08 -4.42
N ILE A 34 2.22 -10.54 -5.17
CA ILE A 34 3.46 -11.24 -5.53
C ILE A 34 4.31 -11.49 -4.27
N GLY A 35 4.48 -10.47 -3.43
CA GLY A 35 5.26 -10.52 -2.20
C GLY A 35 4.69 -11.54 -1.21
N MET A 36 3.38 -11.52 -0.97
CA MET A 36 2.73 -12.50 -0.08
C MET A 36 2.88 -13.94 -0.57
N ILE A 37 2.74 -14.19 -1.88
CA ILE A 37 2.88 -15.54 -2.44
C ILE A 37 4.34 -16.01 -2.35
N ALA A 38 5.28 -15.18 -2.81
CA ALA A 38 6.69 -15.55 -2.85
C ALA A 38 7.27 -15.71 -1.43
N ASN A 39 7.08 -14.72 -0.56
CA ASN A 39 7.63 -14.73 0.79
C ASN A 39 6.87 -15.69 1.72
N GLY A 40 5.55 -15.84 1.52
CA GLY A 40 4.74 -16.86 2.21
C GLY A 40 5.15 -18.29 1.86
N HIS A 41 5.51 -18.56 0.59
CA HIS A 41 5.98 -19.88 0.17
C HIS A 41 7.31 -20.25 0.84
N VAL A 42 8.27 -19.32 0.89
CA VAL A 42 9.56 -19.52 1.57
C VAL A 42 9.36 -19.76 3.07
N PHE A 43 8.53 -18.93 3.71
CA PHE A 43 8.22 -19.06 5.13
C PHE A 43 7.50 -20.39 5.44
N GLY A 44 6.52 -20.78 4.61
CA GLY A 44 5.77 -22.02 4.76
C GLY A 44 6.64 -23.27 4.61
N ILE A 45 7.52 -23.33 3.61
CA ILE A 45 8.46 -24.44 3.44
C ILE A 45 9.39 -24.54 4.65
N PHE A 46 9.86 -23.41 5.17
CA PHE A 46 10.77 -23.43 6.30
C PHE A 46 10.09 -23.91 7.59
N LEU A 47 8.87 -23.44 7.88
CA LEU A 47 8.08 -23.89 9.03
C LEU A 47 7.73 -25.39 8.96
N PHE A 48 7.40 -25.90 7.77
CA PHE A 48 6.92 -27.27 7.63
C PHE A 48 8.03 -28.31 7.45
N ARG A 49 9.20 -27.93 6.92
CA ARG A 49 10.21 -28.89 6.43
C ARG A 49 11.58 -28.79 7.09
N TYR A 50 12.00 -27.65 7.63
CA TYR A 50 13.42 -27.42 7.92
C TYR A 50 13.78 -27.51 9.41
N ASN A 51 14.26 -28.68 9.84
CA ASN A 51 14.86 -28.90 11.17
C ASN A 51 16.37 -28.54 11.25
N ARG A 52 17.01 -28.16 10.13
CA ARG A 52 18.42 -27.74 10.12
C ARG A 52 18.54 -26.22 10.14
N LYS A 53 18.98 -25.68 11.28
CA LYS A 53 19.30 -24.27 11.45
C LYS A 53 20.68 -23.97 10.86
N SER A 54 20.71 -23.55 9.60
CA SER A 54 21.90 -22.97 8.98
C SER A 54 21.73 -21.45 8.93
N THR A 55 22.77 -20.69 9.27
CA THR A 55 22.75 -19.22 9.36
C THR A 55 22.21 -18.57 8.08
N TYR A 56 22.59 -19.10 6.91
CA TYR A 56 22.09 -18.63 5.61
C TYR A 56 20.56 -18.74 5.50
N VAL A 57 20.00 -19.85 5.98
CA VAL A 57 18.55 -20.08 5.87
C VAL A 57 17.79 -19.22 6.87
N THR A 58 18.34 -19.00 8.06
CA THR A 58 17.78 -18.05 9.04
C THR A 58 17.79 -16.61 8.51
N PHE A 59 18.83 -16.21 7.77
CA PHE A 59 18.88 -14.91 7.12
C PHE A 59 17.80 -14.76 6.04
N VAL A 60 17.67 -15.74 5.15
CA VAL A 60 16.61 -15.75 4.11
C VAL A 60 15.21 -15.73 4.74
N LEU A 61 15.02 -16.44 5.85
CA LEU A 61 13.76 -16.42 6.58
C LEU A 61 13.45 -15.05 7.18
N ALA A 62 14.45 -14.38 7.76
CA ALA A 62 14.29 -13.05 8.31
C ALA A 62 13.89 -12.04 7.22
N LEU A 63 14.51 -12.12 6.04
CA LEU A 63 14.11 -11.30 4.89
C LEU A 63 12.66 -11.58 4.47
N ALA A 64 12.26 -12.85 4.34
CA ALA A 64 10.88 -13.21 3.99
C ALA A 64 9.86 -12.72 5.03
N LEU A 65 10.24 -12.71 6.31
CA LEU A 65 9.39 -12.24 7.40
C LEU A 65 9.28 -10.70 7.40
N ILE A 66 10.39 -9.99 7.21
CA ILE A 66 10.40 -8.53 7.07
C ILE A 66 9.55 -8.12 5.87
N ASP A 67 9.71 -8.76 4.71
CA ASP A 67 8.91 -8.47 3.52
C ASP A 67 7.42 -8.72 3.75
N LEU A 68 7.04 -9.79 4.46
CA LEU A 68 5.63 -10.02 4.83
C LEU A 68 5.08 -8.91 5.71
N VAL A 69 5.86 -8.43 6.68
CA VAL A 69 5.47 -7.32 7.55
C VAL A 69 5.36 -6.02 6.77
N VAL A 70 6.32 -5.72 5.90
CA VAL A 70 6.29 -4.53 5.03
C VAL A 70 5.07 -4.58 4.11
N CYS A 71 4.84 -5.68 3.40
CA CYS A 71 3.65 -5.79 2.54
C CYS A 71 2.32 -5.69 3.32
N VAL A 72 2.27 -6.07 4.60
CA VAL A 72 1.04 -6.01 5.42
C VAL A 72 0.87 -4.66 6.12
N CYS A 73 1.94 -3.95 6.47
CA CYS A 73 1.89 -2.70 7.22
C CYS A 73 2.14 -1.47 6.34
N ASP A 74 3.10 -1.52 5.44
CA ASP A 74 3.53 -0.41 4.60
C ASP A 74 2.45 -0.06 3.56
N ILE A 75 1.84 -1.06 2.95
CA ILE A 75 0.79 -0.87 1.94
C ILE A 75 -0.47 -0.18 2.51
N PRO A 76 -1.04 -0.59 3.67
CA PRO A 76 -2.13 0.18 4.26
C PRO A 76 -1.69 1.54 4.79
N LEU A 77 -0.43 1.71 5.21
CA LEU A 77 0.10 3.03 5.56
C LEU A 77 0.17 3.95 4.35
N GLU A 78 0.62 3.46 3.20
CA GLU A 78 0.67 4.22 1.95
C GLU A 78 -0.75 4.59 1.51
N ILE A 79 -1.71 3.65 1.61
CA ILE A 79 -3.12 3.95 1.33
C ILE A 79 -3.65 5.03 2.29
N LEU A 80 -3.28 5.00 3.57
CA LEU A 80 -3.67 6.04 4.53
C LEU A 80 -3.04 7.40 4.21
N ASP A 81 -1.78 7.42 3.78
CA ASP A 81 -1.07 8.64 3.37
C ASP A 81 -1.70 9.25 2.12
N LEU A 82 -2.08 8.41 1.15
CA LEU A 82 -2.85 8.83 -0.02
C LEU A 82 -4.26 9.32 0.33
N MET A 83 -4.92 8.73 1.34
CA MET A 83 -6.26 9.13 1.79
C MET A 83 -6.27 10.39 2.64
N TYR A 84 -5.18 10.64 3.38
CA TYR A 84 -4.98 11.82 4.22
C TYR A 84 -3.65 12.48 3.85
N PRO A 85 -3.55 13.10 2.66
CA PRO A 85 -2.34 13.81 2.27
C PRO A 85 -2.10 14.90 3.31
N TYR A 86 -1.08 14.71 4.14
CA TYR A 86 -0.72 15.69 5.15
C TYR A 86 -0.11 16.89 4.40
N ASP A 87 -0.90 17.96 4.26
CA ASP A 87 -0.50 19.21 3.62
C ASP A 87 0.60 19.90 4.44
N PHE A 88 1.85 19.45 4.29
CA PHE A 88 3.01 20.24 4.70
C PHE A 88 3.26 21.44 3.76
N TYR A 89 2.48 21.56 2.67
CA TYR A 89 2.54 22.66 1.70
C TYR A 89 1.43 23.73 1.87
N SER A 90 0.83 23.85 3.06
CA SER A 90 0.08 25.07 3.41
C SER A 90 1.02 26.25 3.76
N GLU A 91 2.02 26.50 2.92
CA GLU A 91 2.67 27.81 2.79
C GLU A 91 2.29 28.50 1.47
N ALA A 92 1.41 27.92 0.67
CA ALA A 92 0.72 28.62 -0.43
C ALA A 92 -0.46 29.49 0.06
N GLY A 93 -0.24 30.23 1.16
CA GLY A 93 -0.99 31.44 1.50
C GLY A 93 -0.59 32.65 0.65
N VAL A 94 0.27 32.48 -0.37
CA VAL A 94 0.83 33.56 -1.19
C VAL A 94 0.59 33.29 -2.68
N THR A 95 -0.66 33.30 -3.14
CA THR A 95 -1.00 33.66 -4.55
C THR A 95 -2.47 34.04 -4.75
N LYS A 96 -3.31 34.09 -3.70
CA LYS A 96 -4.73 34.50 -3.85
C LYS A 96 -4.97 36.01 -3.79
N ASN A 97 -3.92 36.84 -3.69
CA ASN A 97 -4.05 38.30 -3.53
C ASN A 97 -3.10 39.10 -4.45
N PHE A 98 -3.00 38.75 -5.73
CA PHE A 98 -2.47 39.71 -6.71
C PHE A 98 -3.49 39.85 -7.84
N ASP A 99 -4.42 40.76 -7.62
CA ASP A 99 -5.20 41.41 -8.66
C ASP A 99 -4.47 42.71 -9.02
N PRO A 100 -3.78 42.77 -10.17
CA PRO A 100 -3.26 44.02 -10.70
C PRO A 100 -4.14 44.50 -11.86
N GLY A 101 -5.27 45.15 -11.55
CA GLY A 101 -5.89 46.14 -12.44
C GLY A 101 -7.32 45.86 -12.86
#